data_AF-A0A183LUW9-F1
#
_entry.id   AF-A0A183LUW9-F1
#
_cell.length_a   1.000
_cell.length_b   1.000
_cell.length_c   1.000
_cell.angle_alpha   90.00
_cell.angle_beta   90.00
_cell.angle_gamma   90.00
#
_symmetry.space_group_name_H-M   'P 1'
#
loop_
_entity.id
_entity.type
_entity.pdbx_description
1 polymer ?
#
loop_
_entity_poly.entity_id
_entity_poly.type
_entity_poly.pdbx_seq_one_letter_code
_entity_poly.pdbx_strand_id
1 'polypeptide(L)'
;SLYHYGRIFWGFNIIDSGNSLSINKYSNNCSKKIILNPLDYLNLPKYLHFPDNFFDVLCPDRIFNEEKPILKLVCSSVEFSRLTNLFHNYKDANQDLVNVVFLSSSGAGFKQLCVILDQVDAFILMEPNTFIWDTCGPHTIINSLGGGIIQLKYALNSIKLLLLQKQLSNNYNIIIELIMNDLHKYQINYNIIKSSEEIQTVNSVNLSKCCNRNGLLAYRNPLIASQILLHIALNQK
;
A
#
# COMPACT_ATOMS: atom_id res chain seq x y z
N SER A 1 -24.51 -12.72 13.88
CA SER A 1 -23.44 -11.71 13.78
C SER A 1 -23.29 -11.31 12.33
N LEU A 2 -23.83 -10.14 11.94
CA LEU A 2 -23.69 -9.61 10.58
C LEU A 2 -22.37 -8.84 10.52
N TYR A 3 -21.32 -9.46 9.99
CA TYR A 3 -20.08 -8.77 9.68
C TYR A 3 -20.34 -7.86 8.46
N HIS A 4 -20.42 -6.55 8.68
CA HIS A 4 -20.53 -5.57 7.61
C HIS A 4 -19.15 -5.38 6.96
N TYR A 5 -18.84 -6.20 5.96
CA TYR A 5 -17.70 -5.97 5.08
C TYR A 5 -18.03 -4.82 4.12
N GLY A 6 -17.62 -3.60 4.47
CA GLY A 6 -17.71 -2.43 3.59
C GLY A 6 -16.53 -2.38 2.63
N ARG A 7 -16.77 -2.16 1.33
CA ARG A 7 -15.72 -1.69 0.42
C ARG A 7 -15.56 -0.20 0.63
N ILE A 8 -14.36 0.24 1.04
CA ILE A 8 -14.02 1.66 1.04
C ILE A 8 -13.86 2.09 -0.41
N PHE A 9 -14.81 2.88 -0.90
CA PHE A 9 -14.72 3.54 -2.20
C PHE A 9 -14.16 4.94 -2.01
N TRP A 10 -13.10 5.25 -2.74
CA TRP A 10 -12.52 6.59 -2.79
C TRP A 10 -13.34 7.43 -3.77
N GLY A 11 -14.28 8.21 -3.25
CA GLY A 11 -15.02 9.18 -4.05
C GLY A 11 -14.19 10.45 -4.27
N PHE A 12 -13.77 10.71 -5.50
CA PHE A 12 -13.26 12.03 -5.89
C PHE A 12 -14.43 12.83 -6.46
N ASN A 13 -14.83 13.88 -5.76
CA ASN A 13 -15.77 14.85 -6.32
C ASN A 13 -14.96 15.79 -7.22
N ILE A 14 -14.94 15.52 -8.52
CA ILE A 14 -14.42 16.47 -9.52
C ILE A 14 -15.49 17.53 -9.68
N ILE A 15 -15.32 18.66 -8.98
CA ILE A 15 -16.12 19.85 -9.22
C ILE A 15 -15.44 20.55 -10.39
N ASP A 16 -16.06 20.49 -11.58
CA ASP A 16 -15.66 21.33 -12.70
C ASP A 16 -15.65 22.78 -12.23
N SER A 17 -14.47 23.41 -12.27
CA SER A 17 -14.28 24.78 -11.85
C SER A 17 -14.95 25.73 -12.84
N GLY A 18 -16.25 25.95 -12.64
CA GLY A 18 -17.02 27.05 -13.20
C GLY A 18 -17.65 27.85 -12.06
N ASN A 19 -16.95 28.88 -11.61
CA ASN A 19 -17.39 29.88 -10.61
C ASN A 19 -17.72 29.35 -9.21
N SER A 20 -16.71 29.34 -8.33
CA SER A 20 -16.87 29.13 -6.90
C SER A 20 -17.68 30.27 -6.25
N LEU A 21 -18.94 29.99 -5.92
CA LEU A 21 -19.65 30.72 -4.87
C LEU A 21 -19.43 30.01 -3.53
N SER A 22 -19.16 30.80 -2.49
CA SER A 22 -18.84 30.35 -1.13
C SER A 22 -19.90 29.39 -0.58
N ILE A 23 -19.47 28.19 -0.21
CA ILE A 23 -20.31 27.16 0.40
C ILE A 23 -20.74 27.65 1.79
N ASN A 24 -21.97 28.10 1.90
CA ASN A 24 -22.67 28.31 3.16
C ASN A 24 -23.82 27.31 3.25
N LYS A 25 -23.92 26.67 4.43
CA LYS A 25 -25.02 25.85 4.98
C LYS A 25 -24.85 24.32 4.88
N TYR A 26 -24.37 23.80 6.00
CA TYR A 26 -24.65 22.49 6.61
C TYR A 26 -26.04 21.93 6.27
N SER A 27 -26.09 20.68 5.80
CA SER A 27 -27.27 19.82 5.93
C SER A 27 -26.98 18.73 6.97
N ASN A 28 -27.54 18.95 8.15
CA ASN A 28 -27.65 17.96 9.21
C ASN A 28 -28.81 17.01 8.88
N ASN A 29 -28.58 15.70 8.99
CA ASN A 29 -29.59 14.76 9.51
C ASN A 29 -28.91 13.46 9.98
N CYS A 30 -28.58 13.41 11.27
CA CYS A 30 -28.40 12.18 12.03
C CYS A 30 -29.28 12.28 13.28
N SER A 31 -30.26 11.40 13.37
CA SER A 31 -31.21 11.32 14.49
C SER A 31 -30.60 10.59 15.70
N LYS A 32 -30.56 11.33 16.84
CA LYS A 32 -30.75 10.98 18.27
C LYS A 32 -30.08 9.68 18.80
N LYS A 33 -29.39 9.63 19.96
CA LYS A 33 -29.20 10.51 21.12
C LYS A 33 -28.09 9.85 21.96
N ILE A 34 -26.98 10.54 22.27
CA ILE A 34 -26.22 10.34 23.52
C ILE A 34 -25.79 11.73 23.99
N ILE A 35 -26.34 12.16 25.12
CA ILE A 35 -25.98 13.41 25.79
C ILE A 35 -24.78 13.09 26.68
N LEU A 36 -23.58 13.46 26.24
CA LEU A 36 -22.38 13.62 27.06
C LEU A 36 -21.62 14.84 26.54
N ASN A 37 -21.07 15.64 27.46
CA ASN A 37 -20.66 17.03 27.26
C ASN A 37 -19.69 17.26 26.07
N PRO A 38 -19.82 18.33 25.26
CA PRO A 38 -19.14 18.45 23.97
C PRO A 38 -17.74 19.07 24.01
N LEU A 39 -17.24 19.53 25.16
CA LEU A 39 -16.05 20.39 25.22
C LEU A 39 -14.73 19.67 25.54
N ASP A 40 -14.77 18.45 26.08
CA ASP A 40 -13.53 17.73 26.47
C ASP A 40 -12.94 16.84 25.36
N TYR A 41 -13.64 16.64 24.24
CA TYR A 41 -13.21 15.76 23.14
C TYR A 41 -12.48 16.46 21.99
N LEU A 42 -12.34 17.79 22.01
CA LEU A 42 -11.71 18.53 20.91
C LEU A 42 -10.18 18.49 20.93
N ASN A 43 -9.57 18.04 22.03
CA ASN A 43 -8.11 18.01 22.21
C ASN A 43 -7.49 16.61 22.17
N LEU A 44 -8.28 15.56 21.91
CA LEU A 44 -7.72 14.22 21.66
C LEU A 44 -7.70 13.98 20.14
N PRO A 45 -6.53 13.73 19.52
CA PRO A 45 -6.50 13.26 18.14
C PRO A 45 -7.36 11.99 18.05
N LYS A 46 -8.47 12.08 17.32
CA LYS A 46 -9.31 10.92 17.01
C LYS A 46 -8.55 10.07 16.00
N TYR A 47 -7.62 9.25 16.48
CA TYR A 47 -7.05 8.21 15.66
C TYR A 47 -8.16 7.25 15.28
N LEU A 48 -8.20 6.87 14.00
CA LEU A 48 -9.14 5.89 13.51
C LEU A 48 -8.70 4.52 14.06
N HIS A 49 -9.23 4.14 15.21
CA HIS A 49 -8.93 2.87 15.86
C HIS A 49 -9.79 1.76 15.24
N PHE A 50 -9.13 0.78 14.64
CA PHE A 50 -9.79 -0.43 14.18
C PHE A 50 -9.96 -1.42 15.35
N PRO A 51 -11.00 -2.27 15.34
CA PRO A 51 -11.14 -3.37 16.29
C PRO A 51 -9.92 -4.32 16.23
N ASP A 52 -9.58 -4.93 17.37
CA ASP A 52 -8.38 -5.76 17.52
C ASP A 52 -8.31 -6.98 16.58
N ASN A 53 -9.45 -7.43 16.04
CA ASN A 53 -9.56 -8.62 15.17
C ASN A 53 -9.78 -8.28 13.69
N PHE A 54 -9.33 -7.13 13.20
CA PHE A 54 -9.58 -6.74 11.81
C PHE A 54 -8.78 -7.58 10.81
N PHE A 55 -7.55 -7.96 11.18
CA PHE A 55 -6.69 -8.77 10.34
C PHE A 55 -6.82 -10.25 10.70
N ASP A 56 -6.92 -11.07 9.65
CA ASP A 56 -6.55 -12.47 9.76
C ASP A 56 -5.03 -12.51 9.92
N VAL A 57 -4.58 -12.80 11.14
CA VAL A 57 -3.15 -12.98 11.42
C VAL A 57 -2.72 -14.28 10.76
N LEU A 58 -1.95 -14.15 9.69
CA LEU A 58 -1.41 -15.29 8.97
C LEU A 58 -0.02 -15.58 9.53
N CYS A 59 0.02 -16.23 10.69
CA CYS A 59 1.28 -16.70 11.27
C CYS A 59 1.68 -18.02 10.62
N PRO A 60 2.88 -18.15 10.03
CA PRO A 60 3.50 -19.48 9.95
C PRO A 60 3.75 -19.99 11.39
N ASP A 61 3.87 -21.30 11.58
CA ASP A 61 4.23 -21.95 12.86
C ASP A 61 5.67 -21.60 13.31
N ARG A 62 6.02 -20.31 13.36
CA ARG A 62 7.33 -19.80 13.73
C ARG A 62 7.27 -19.27 15.16
N ILE A 63 8.22 -19.74 15.96
CA ILE A 63 8.50 -19.19 17.28
C ILE A 63 9.15 -17.81 17.06
N PHE A 64 8.41 -16.76 17.37
CA PHE A 64 8.96 -15.40 17.35
C PHE A 64 9.88 -15.20 18.55
N ASN A 65 11.03 -14.58 18.32
CA ASN A 65 11.86 -14.11 19.43
C ASN A 65 11.34 -12.73 19.86
N GLU A 66 10.90 -12.59 21.12
CA GLU A 66 10.29 -11.37 21.67
C GLU A 66 11.23 -10.15 21.63
N GLU A 67 12.56 -10.37 21.57
CA GLU A 67 13.56 -9.31 21.55
C GLU A 67 13.80 -8.70 20.17
N LYS A 68 13.27 -9.31 19.09
CA LYS A 68 13.54 -8.87 17.71
C LYS A 68 12.47 -7.91 17.21
N PRO A 69 12.86 -6.92 16.38
CA PRO A 69 11.88 -6.06 15.72
C PRO A 69 10.93 -6.89 14.85
N ILE A 70 9.70 -6.37 14.69
CA ILE A 70 8.64 -7.01 13.91
C ILE A 70 8.38 -6.18 12.66
N LEU A 71 8.45 -6.83 11.49
CA LEU A 71 8.01 -6.29 10.21
C LEU A 71 6.61 -6.82 9.89
N LYS A 72 5.61 -5.95 9.90
CA LYS A 72 4.21 -6.25 9.62
C LYS A 72 3.90 -6.01 8.14
N LEU A 73 3.73 -7.11 7.40
CA LEU A 73 3.41 -7.07 5.98
C LEU A 73 1.97 -7.48 5.76
N VAL A 74 1.21 -6.66 5.03
CA VAL A 74 -0.11 -7.04 4.59
C VAL A 74 -0.05 -7.66 3.20
N CYS A 75 -0.80 -8.72 2.97
CA CYS A 75 -0.93 -9.36 1.67
C CYS A 75 -2.32 -9.94 1.41
N SER A 76 -2.57 -10.36 0.18
CA SER A 76 -3.74 -11.18 -0.13
C SER A 76 -3.57 -12.59 0.45
N SER A 77 -4.65 -13.20 0.93
CA SER A 77 -4.63 -14.57 1.51
C SER A 77 -4.09 -15.61 0.52
N VAL A 78 -4.40 -15.44 -0.77
CA VAL A 78 -3.89 -16.32 -1.85
C VAL A 78 -2.38 -16.23 -2.06
N GLU A 79 -1.73 -15.16 -1.58
CA GLU A 79 -0.28 -14.95 -1.72
C GLU A 79 0.51 -15.33 -0.47
N PHE A 80 -0.18 -15.64 0.63
CA PHE A 80 0.42 -15.86 1.93
C PHE A 80 1.51 -16.93 1.90
N SER A 81 1.22 -18.13 1.39
CA SER A 81 2.20 -19.23 1.34
C SER A 81 3.46 -18.84 0.56
N ARG A 82 3.28 -18.16 -0.58
CA ARG A 82 4.38 -17.72 -1.44
C ARG A 82 5.25 -16.66 -0.77
N LEU A 83 4.64 -15.67 -0.11
CA LEU A 83 5.36 -14.61 0.60
C LEU A 83 6.03 -15.12 1.88
N THR A 84 5.38 -15.99 2.63
CA THR A 84 5.96 -16.61 3.83
C THR A 84 7.24 -17.37 3.54
N ASN A 85 7.28 -18.12 2.42
CA ASN A 85 8.49 -18.80 1.96
C ASN A 85 9.56 -17.80 1.52
N LEU A 86 9.16 -16.76 0.77
CA LEU A 86 10.08 -15.73 0.29
C LEU A 86 10.74 -14.97 1.45
N PHE A 87 10.02 -14.73 2.54
CA PHE A 87 10.48 -13.99 3.72
C PHE A 87 10.96 -14.89 4.87
N HIS A 88 11.28 -16.16 4.62
CA HIS A 88 11.69 -17.07 5.70
C HIS A 88 12.96 -16.61 6.45
N ASN A 89 13.92 -16.05 5.71
CA ASN A 89 15.21 -15.59 6.25
C ASN A 89 15.40 -14.10 5.99
N TYR A 90 14.33 -13.31 6.15
CA TYR A 90 14.39 -11.87 5.96
C TYR A 90 15.36 -11.23 6.97
N LYS A 91 16.20 -10.33 6.45
CA LYS A 91 17.14 -9.53 7.22
C LYS A 91 16.96 -8.06 6.88
N ASP A 92 17.12 -7.19 7.87
CA ASP A 92 17.08 -5.73 7.65
C ASP A 92 18.39 -5.18 7.07
N ALA A 93 18.51 -3.86 6.99
CA ALA A 93 19.74 -3.20 6.56
C ALA A 93 20.96 -3.54 7.43
N ASN A 94 20.76 -3.80 8.73
CA ASN A 94 21.82 -4.17 9.66
C ASN A 94 22.21 -5.64 9.56
N GLN A 95 21.57 -6.40 8.66
CA GLN A 95 21.72 -7.85 8.51
C GLN A 95 21.17 -8.66 9.69
N ASP A 96 20.36 -8.02 10.54
CA ASP A 96 19.73 -8.67 11.66
C ASP A 96 18.46 -9.38 11.22
N LEU A 97 18.23 -10.57 11.76
CA LEU A 97 17.00 -11.31 11.53
C LEU A 97 15.83 -10.55 12.15
N VAL A 98 14.80 -10.31 11.36
CA VAL A 98 13.57 -9.61 11.79
C VAL A 98 12.40 -10.58 11.77
N ASN A 99 11.51 -10.47 12.77
CA ASN A 99 10.28 -11.24 12.80
C ASN A 99 9.31 -10.69 11.74
N VAL A 100 9.01 -11.46 10.70
CA VAL A 100 8.03 -11.04 9.67
C VAL A 100 6.67 -11.63 10.00
N VAL A 101 5.68 -10.75 10.19
CA VAL A 101 4.28 -11.12 10.43
C VAL A 101 3.48 -10.76 9.20
N PHE A 102 2.79 -11.74 8.62
CA PHE A 102 1.85 -11.50 7.53
C PHE A 102 0.43 -11.34 8.06
N LEU A 103 -0.23 -10.31 7.57
CA LEU A 103 -1.62 -10.00 7.89
C LEU A 103 -2.44 -10.03 6.61
N SER A 104 -3.67 -10.53 6.69
CA SER A 104 -4.59 -10.44 5.56
C SER A 104 -5.92 -9.84 5.95
N SER A 105 -6.52 -9.18 4.96
CA SER A 105 -7.85 -8.62 5.06
C SER A 105 -8.46 -8.53 3.66
N SER A 106 -9.79 -8.58 3.61
CA SER A 106 -10.55 -8.21 2.42
C SER A 106 -10.39 -6.71 2.09
N GLY A 107 -10.56 -6.36 0.80
CA GLY A 107 -10.52 -4.97 0.31
C GLY A 107 -9.12 -4.42 0.06
N ALA A 108 -8.84 -3.97 -1.17
CA ALA A 108 -7.54 -3.37 -1.51
C ALA A 108 -7.37 -1.97 -0.90
N GLY A 109 -8.42 -1.15 -0.90
CA GLY A 109 -8.40 0.17 -0.27
C GLY A 109 -8.18 0.11 1.24
N PHE A 110 -8.78 -0.87 1.92
CA PHE A 110 -8.58 -1.07 3.35
C PHE A 110 -7.13 -1.41 3.70
N LYS A 111 -6.52 -2.36 2.97
CA LYS A 111 -5.10 -2.71 3.18
C LYS A 111 -4.17 -1.51 3.02
N GLN A 112 -4.44 -0.63 2.06
CA GLN A 112 -3.69 0.61 1.89
C GLN A 112 -3.99 1.65 2.99
N LEU A 113 -5.22 1.69 3.52
CA LEU A 113 -5.56 2.53 4.67
C LEU A 113 -4.77 2.12 5.93
N CYS A 114 -4.49 0.83 6.11
CA CYS A 114 -3.63 0.38 7.21
C CYS A 114 -2.18 0.86 7.06
N VAL A 115 -1.67 0.97 5.84
CA VAL A 115 -0.35 1.59 5.57
C VAL A 115 -0.40 3.09 5.90
N ILE A 116 -1.47 3.79 5.52
CA ILE A 116 -1.67 5.22 5.84
C ILE A 116 -1.67 5.46 7.35
N LEU A 117 -2.34 4.59 8.11
CA LEU A 117 -2.51 4.69 9.56
C LEU A 117 -1.37 4.05 10.37
N ASP A 118 -0.27 3.68 9.71
CA ASP A 118 0.92 3.08 10.34
C ASP A 118 0.64 1.81 11.15
N GLN A 119 -0.45 1.10 10.81
CA GLN A 119 -0.80 -0.16 11.46
C GLN A 119 0.05 -1.32 10.92
N VAL A 120 0.56 -1.17 9.70
CA VAL A 120 1.36 -2.14 8.96
C VAL A 120 2.44 -1.40 8.18
N ASP A 121 3.61 -2.02 8.00
CA ASP A 121 4.78 -1.35 7.43
C ASP A 121 4.69 -1.26 5.89
N ALA A 122 4.09 -2.27 5.26
CA ALA A 122 3.87 -2.28 3.83
C ALA A 122 2.70 -3.20 3.43
N PHE A 123 2.10 -2.91 2.27
CA PHE A 123 1.16 -3.80 1.59
C PHE A 123 1.78 -4.30 0.28
N ILE A 124 1.92 -5.63 0.17
CA ILE A 124 2.48 -6.32 -0.98
C ILE A 124 1.36 -7.04 -1.73
N LEU A 125 1.31 -6.85 -3.05
CA LEU A 125 0.43 -7.58 -3.96
C LEU A 125 1.20 -7.89 -5.24
N MET A 126 1.44 -9.17 -5.56
CA MET A 126 2.18 -9.53 -6.78
C MET A 126 1.26 -9.84 -7.95
N GLU A 127 -0.01 -10.18 -7.67
CA GLU A 127 -1.02 -10.46 -8.69
C GLU A 127 -1.76 -9.19 -9.16
N PRO A 128 -2.23 -9.16 -10.42
CA PRO A 128 -2.92 -8.01 -11.01
C PRO A 128 -4.40 -7.93 -10.58
N ASN A 129 -4.65 -7.85 -9.27
CA ASN A 129 -5.99 -7.91 -8.68
C ASN A 129 -6.51 -6.55 -8.19
N THR A 130 -5.88 -5.45 -8.63
CA THR A 130 -6.30 -4.08 -8.31
C THR A 130 -6.33 -3.24 -9.56
N PHE A 131 -7.16 -2.20 -9.52
CA PHE A 131 -7.30 -1.22 -10.59
C PHE A 131 -6.90 0.17 -10.08
N ILE A 132 -6.76 1.11 -10.99
CA ILE A 132 -6.40 2.50 -10.66
C ILE A 132 -7.31 3.14 -9.61
N TRP A 133 -8.61 2.83 -9.60
CA TRP A 133 -9.57 3.37 -8.63
C TRP A 133 -9.41 2.75 -7.24
N ASP A 134 -8.78 1.59 -7.13
CA ASP A 134 -8.46 0.98 -5.84
C ASP A 134 -7.26 1.66 -5.17
N THR A 135 -6.40 2.34 -5.95
CA THR A 135 -5.11 2.85 -5.48
C THR A 135 -4.96 4.37 -5.57
N CYS A 136 -5.65 5.10 -6.45
CA CYS A 136 -5.41 6.54 -6.62
C CYS A 136 -5.69 7.38 -5.36
N GLY A 137 -6.77 7.09 -4.63
CA GLY A 137 -7.09 7.69 -3.33
C GLY A 137 -5.98 7.47 -2.30
N PRO A 138 -5.70 6.20 -1.93
CA PRO A 138 -4.68 5.90 -0.95
C PRO A 138 -3.30 6.40 -1.37
N HIS A 139 -2.92 6.26 -2.64
CA HIS A 139 -1.61 6.66 -3.14
C HIS A 139 -1.36 8.15 -2.90
N THR A 140 -2.36 9.01 -3.13
CA THR A 140 -2.23 10.46 -2.89
C THR A 140 -1.93 10.75 -1.41
N ILE A 141 -2.60 10.06 -0.49
CA ILE A 141 -2.40 10.22 0.96
C ILE A 141 -1.06 9.64 1.40
N ILE A 142 -0.68 8.47 0.90
CA ILE A 142 0.61 7.85 1.22
C ILE A 142 1.76 8.73 0.73
N ASN A 143 1.64 9.32 -0.47
CA ASN A 143 2.63 10.25 -1.02
C ASN A 143 2.78 11.50 -0.14
N SER A 144 1.69 12.05 0.41
CA SER A 144 1.78 13.22 1.31
C SER A 144 2.45 12.90 2.65
N LEU A 145 2.53 11.62 3.01
CA LEU A 145 3.26 11.10 4.17
C LEU A 145 4.72 10.73 3.86
N GLY A 146 5.21 10.98 2.64
CA GLY A 146 6.58 10.65 2.21
C GLY A 146 6.76 9.22 1.72
N GLY A 147 5.68 8.46 1.56
CA GLY A 147 5.68 7.10 1.01
C GLY A 147 5.36 7.05 -0.48
N GLY A 148 4.85 5.90 -0.94
CA GLY A 148 4.14 5.81 -2.21
C GLY A 148 3.59 4.43 -2.54
N ILE A 149 3.07 4.29 -3.76
CA ILE A 149 2.60 3.01 -4.30
C ILE A 149 3.26 2.76 -5.64
N ILE A 150 4.15 1.78 -5.67
CA ILE A 150 4.97 1.47 -6.84
C ILE A 150 4.51 0.20 -7.56
N GLN A 151 4.84 0.11 -8.85
CA GLN A 151 4.65 -1.05 -9.71
C GLN A 151 5.70 -2.13 -9.39
N LEU A 152 5.29 -3.13 -8.60
CA LEU A 152 6.22 -4.08 -7.98
C LEU A 152 7.08 -4.85 -9.00
N LYS A 153 6.47 -5.49 -10.00
CA LYS A 153 7.21 -6.27 -11.02
C LYS A 153 8.19 -5.39 -11.81
N TYR A 154 7.80 -4.15 -12.09
CA TYR A 154 8.66 -3.22 -12.81
C TYR A 154 9.90 -2.84 -11.99
N ALA A 155 9.70 -2.46 -10.72
CA ALA A 155 10.79 -2.17 -9.80
C ALA A 155 11.74 -3.37 -9.64
N LEU A 156 11.21 -4.57 -9.42
CA LEU A 156 12.00 -5.79 -9.24
C LEU A 156 12.85 -6.11 -10.47
N ASN A 157 12.32 -5.94 -11.68
CA ASN A 157 13.10 -6.15 -12.91
C ASN A 157 14.26 -5.15 -13.02
N SER A 158 14.02 -3.87 -12.75
CA SER A 158 15.09 -2.86 -12.73
C SER A 158 16.18 -3.18 -11.70
N ILE A 159 15.79 -3.63 -10.51
CA ILE A 159 16.72 -3.99 -9.44
C ILE A 159 17.53 -5.23 -9.80
N LYS A 160 16.90 -6.28 -10.36
CA LYS A 160 17.61 -7.48 -10.83
C LYS A 160 18.65 -7.13 -11.90
N LEU A 161 18.32 -6.23 -12.83
CA LEU A 161 19.29 -5.74 -13.82
C LEU A 161 20.45 -4.98 -13.18
N LEU A 162 20.17 -4.14 -12.19
CA LEU A 162 21.21 -3.42 -11.42
C LEU A 162 22.15 -4.39 -10.69
N LEU A 163 21.60 -5.45 -10.08
CA LEU A 163 22.37 -6.49 -9.39
C LEU A 163 23.28 -7.26 -10.35
N LEU A 164 22.80 -7.58 -11.56
CA LEU A 164 23.58 -8.27 -12.58
C LEU A 164 24.71 -7.41 -13.18
N GLN A 165 24.43 -6.13 -13.43
CA GLN A 165 25.38 -5.23 -14.11
C GLN A 165 26.59 -4.87 -13.24
N LYS A 166 26.41 -4.75 -11.93
CA LYS A 166 27.38 -4.05 -11.09
C LYS A 166 28.46 -4.94 -10.44
N GLN A 167 28.51 -6.27 -10.68
CA GLN A 167 29.41 -7.20 -9.94
C GLN A 167 29.55 -6.79 -8.46
N LEU A 168 28.43 -6.36 -7.86
CA LEU A 168 28.49 -5.62 -6.61
C LEU A 168 28.85 -6.59 -5.51
N SER A 169 30.05 -6.43 -4.96
CA SER A 169 30.44 -6.99 -3.67
C SER A 169 29.34 -6.65 -2.65
N ASN A 170 29.08 -7.57 -1.72
CA ASN A 170 27.99 -7.66 -0.71
C ASN A 170 27.61 -6.40 0.12
N ASN A 171 27.73 -5.19 -0.40
CA ASN A 171 27.41 -3.93 0.26
C ASN A 171 25.95 -3.56 -0.01
N TYR A 172 25.06 -4.26 0.67
CA TYR A 172 23.61 -4.06 0.55
C TYR A 172 23.17 -2.64 0.90
N ASN A 173 23.90 -1.92 1.75
CA ASN A 173 23.55 -0.55 2.15
C ASN A 173 23.57 0.42 0.96
N ILE A 174 24.60 0.35 0.11
CA ILE A 174 24.68 1.19 -1.10
C ILE A 174 23.53 0.85 -2.06
N ILE A 175 23.18 -0.44 -2.19
CA ILE A 175 22.09 -0.88 -3.06
C ILE A 175 20.75 -0.38 -2.53
N ILE A 176 20.51 -0.48 -1.23
CA ILE A 176 19.31 0.04 -0.57
C ILE A 176 19.19 1.54 -0.81
N GLU A 177 20.27 2.31 -0.66
CA GLU A 177 20.27 3.76 -0.92
C GLU A 177 19.94 4.10 -2.38
N LEU A 178 20.53 3.37 -3.34
CA LEU A 178 20.23 3.53 -4.76
C LEU A 178 18.77 3.21 -5.07
N ILE A 179 18.23 2.11 -4.52
CA ILE A 179 16.82 1.75 -4.69
C ILE A 179 15.93 2.85 -4.13
N MET A 180 16.24 3.32 -2.92
CA MET A 180 15.46 4.36 -2.23
C MET A 180 15.36 5.64 -3.06
N ASN A 181 16.48 6.08 -3.65
CA ASN A 181 16.53 7.26 -4.52
C ASN A 181 15.70 7.06 -5.80
N ASP A 182 15.58 5.82 -6.29
CA ASP A 182 14.89 5.49 -7.54
C ASP A 182 13.41 5.12 -7.35
N LEU A 183 12.90 5.02 -6.12
CA LEU A 183 11.51 4.64 -5.84
C LEU A 183 10.47 5.49 -6.59
N HIS A 184 10.75 6.78 -6.78
CA HIS A 184 9.87 7.70 -7.52
C HIS A 184 9.66 7.29 -8.98
N LYS A 185 10.63 6.59 -9.61
CA LYS A 185 10.55 6.11 -10.99
C LYS A 185 9.56 4.97 -11.16
N TYR A 186 9.22 4.28 -10.07
CA TYR A 186 8.40 3.08 -10.09
C TYR A 186 6.94 3.34 -9.69
N GLN A 187 6.57 4.58 -9.36
CA GLN A 187 5.22 4.91 -8.90
C GLN A 187 4.15 4.47 -9.91
N ILE A 188 2.97 4.08 -9.41
CA ILE A 188 1.81 3.81 -10.27
C ILE A 188 1.38 5.12 -10.92
N ASN A 189 1.20 5.08 -12.25
CA ASN A 189 0.73 6.22 -13.02
C ASN A 189 -0.78 6.11 -13.28
N TYR A 190 -1.48 7.23 -13.11
CA TYR A 190 -2.93 7.32 -13.33
C TYR A 190 -3.32 8.02 -14.63
N ASN A 191 -2.34 8.49 -15.39
CA ASN A 191 -2.56 9.14 -16.68
C ASN A 191 -2.96 8.08 -17.73
N ILE A 192 -4.24 7.74 -17.77
CA ILE A 192 -4.83 7.04 -18.91
C ILE A 192 -4.96 8.09 -20.01
N ILE A 193 -3.90 8.30 -20.80
CA ILE A 193 -3.94 9.23 -21.92
C ILE A 193 -5.03 8.75 -22.88
N LYS A 194 -6.14 9.50 -22.94
CA LYS A 194 -6.99 9.58 -24.12
C LYS A 194 -6.19 10.42 -25.12
N SER A 195 -5.55 9.81 -26.10
CA SER A 195 -5.22 10.57 -27.30
C SER A 195 -6.55 11.06 -27.88
N SER A 196 -6.62 12.32 -28.29
CA SER A 196 -7.81 12.91 -28.92
C SER A 196 -8.28 12.12 -30.14
N GLU A 197 -7.41 11.31 -30.73
CA GLU A 197 -7.69 10.40 -31.85
C GLU A 197 -8.37 9.07 -31.42
N GLU A 198 -8.20 8.61 -30.17
CA GLU A 198 -8.84 7.36 -29.68
C GLU A 198 -10.30 7.57 -29.21
N ILE A 199 -10.78 8.81 -29.10
CA ILE A 199 -12.14 9.10 -28.61
C ILE A 199 -13.21 8.66 -29.63
N GLN A 200 -12.87 8.55 -30.92
CA GLN A 200 -13.83 8.23 -31.98
C GLN A 200 -14.12 6.72 -32.15
N THR A 201 -13.44 5.82 -31.42
CA THR A 201 -13.63 4.36 -31.54
C THR A 201 -13.90 3.65 -30.21
N VAL A 202 -14.32 4.37 -29.16
CA VAL A 202 -14.58 3.76 -27.84
C VAL A 202 -15.96 3.08 -27.80
N ASN A 203 -16.10 1.96 -28.49
CA ASN A 203 -17.23 1.04 -28.28
C ASN A 203 -16.98 0.00 -27.17
N SER A 204 -15.83 0.04 -26.47
CA SER A 204 -15.68 -0.55 -25.14
C SER A 204 -14.40 0.00 -24.49
N VAL A 205 -14.52 0.58 -23.29
CA VAL A 205 -13.34 0.90 -22.48
C VAL A 205 -12.69 -0.44 -22.13
N ASN A 206 -11.50 -0.71 -22.68
CA ASN A 206 -10.76 -1.92 -22.33
C ASN A 206 -10.31 -1.81 -20.87
N LEU A 207 -11.13 -2.31 -19.95
CA LEU A 207 -10.92 -2.30 -18.49
C LEU A 207 -9.55 -2.85 -18.08
N SER A 208 -8.95 -3.70 -18.91
CA SER A 208 -7.60 -4.20 -18.70
C SER A 208 -6.51 -3.11 -18.74
N LYS A 209 -6.77 -1.94 -19.37
CA LYS A 209 -5.89 -0.76 -19.35
C LYS A 209 -5.88 -0.07 -17.97
N CYS A 210 -6.95 -0.22 -17.20
CA CYS A 210 -7.09 0.35 -15.86
C CYS A 210 -6.56 -0.57 -14.75
N CYS A 211 -6.08 -1.77 -15.10
CA CYS A 211 -5.59 -2.76 -14.16
C CYS A 211 -4.12 -2.51 -13.80
N ASN A 212 -3.79 -2.61 -12.52
CA ASN A 212 -2.42 -2.56 -12.01
C ASN A 212 -1.71 -3.89 -12.30
N ARG A 213 -1.34 -4.12 -13.57
CA ARG A 213 -0.84 -5.42 -14.06
C ARG A 213 0.48 -5.89 -13.42
N ASN A 214 1.26 -4.93 -12.92
CA ASN A 214 2.58 -5.17 -12.37
C ASN A 214 2.56 -5.53 -10.87
N GLY A 215 1.38 -5.79 -10.29
CA GLY A 215 1.24 -5.82 -8.84
C GLY A 215 1.58 -4.46 -8.23
N LEU A 216 1.64 -4.39 -6.91
CA LEU A 216 2.02 -3.18 -6.19
C LEU A 216 2.77 -3.45 -4.89
N LEU A 217 3.54 -2.45 -4.48
CA LEU A 217 4.05 -2.29 -3.13
C LEU A 217 3.62 -0.90 -2.65
N ALA A 218 2.74 -0.86 -1.65
CA ALA A 218 2.40 0.37 -0.95
C ALA A 218 3.21 0.46 0.34
N TYR A 219 3.85 1.60 0.58
CA TYR A 219 4.76 1.79 1.71
C TYR A 219 4.68 3.24 2.20
N ARG A 220 4.90 3.43 3.51
CA ARG A 220 5.05 4.76 4.11
C ARG A 220 6.52 5.15 4.29
N ASN A 221 7.37 4.16 4.61
CA ASN A 221 8.81 4.35 4.82
C ASN A 221 9.63 3.87 3.60
N PRO A 222 10.32 4.78 2.88
CA PRO A 222 11.15 4.42 1.72
C PRO A 222 12.29 3.42 2.02
N LEU A 223 12.85 3.44 3.23
CA LEU A 223 13.90 2.52 3.64
C LEU A 223 13.37 1.08 3.71
N ILE A 224 12.22 0.89 4.38
CA ILE A 224 11.56 -0.42 4.49
C ILE A 224 11.19 -0.94 3.10
N ALA A 225 10.64 -0.09 2.23
CA ALA A 225 10.31 -0.46 0.85
C ALA A 225 11.53 -0.95 0.08
N SER A 226 12.66 -0.26 0.22
CA SER A 226 13.92 -0.60 -0.46
C SER A 226 14.50 -1.92 0.03
N GLN A 227 14.47 -2.17 1.35
CA GLN A 227 14.88 -3.45 1.95
C GLN A 227 13.99 -4.61 1.46
N ILE A 228 12.67 -4.40 1.46
CA ILE A 228 11.69 -5.38 0.94
C ILE A 228 11.99 -5.70 -0.53
N LEU A 229 12.16 -4.69 -1.38
CA LEU A 229 12.43 -4.88 -2.81
C LEU A 229 13.74 -5.64 -3.05
N LEU A 230 14.82 -5.28 -2.34
CA LEU A 230 16.09 -5.96 -2.45
C LEU A 230 15.97 -7.43 -2.03
N HIS A 231 15.31 -7.70 -0.89
CA HIS A 231 15.09 -9.05 -0.40
C HIS A 231 14.30 -9.90 -1.40
N ILE A 232 13.22 -9.36 -1.96
CA ILE A 232 12.44 -10.04 -2.99
C ILE A 232 13.30 -10.28 -4.23
N ALA A 233 14.05 -9.28 -4.71
CA ALA A 233 14.87 -9.41 -5.91
C ALA A 233 15.95 -10.50 -5.79
N LEU A 234 16.55 -10.67 -4.60
CA LEU A 234 17.57 -11.68 -4.32
C LEU A 234 16.99 -13.09 -4.18
N ASN A 235 15.79 -13.23 -3.62
CA ASN A 235 15.23 -14.54 -3.24
C ASN A 235 14.13 -15.05 -4.20
N GLN A 236 13.64 -14.20 -5.09
CA GLN A 236 12.65 -14.58 -6.10
C GLN A 236 13.34 -15.22 -7.30
N LYS A 237 13.32 -16.56 -7.33
CA LYS A 237 13.71 -17.39 -8.48
C LYS A 237 12.87 -17.09 -9.71
#